data_AF-A0A960ZWA7-F1
#
_entry.id   AF-A0A960ZWA7-F1
#
_cell.length_a   1.000
_cell.length_b   1.000
_cell.length_c   1.000
_cell.angle_alpha   90.00
_cell.angle_beta   90.00
_cell.angle_gamma   90.00
#
_symmetry.space_group_name_H-M   'P 1'
#
loop_
_entity.id
_entity.type
_entity.pdbx_description
1 polymer ?
#
loop_
_entity_poly.entity_id
_entity_poly.type
_entity_poly.pdbx_seq_one_letter_code
_entity_poly.pdbx_strand_id
1 'polypeptide(L)'
;MRTHLPPWQALCQKAHLQDPDGRIHAQLRDAYVGRAYHSIQHIGACLAWLDAVAESGVAIPGAYAVELALWFHDIVYDSRAADNEEQSAEIARSALLAMGGPVELTERVASLIL
;
A
#
# COMPACT_ATOMS: atom_id res chain seq x y z
N MET A 1 -14.66 15.62 2.88
CA MET A 1 -13.65 15.33 3.94
C MET A 1 -12.29 15.26 3.28
N ARG A 2 -11.26 15.95 3.82
CA ARG A 2 -9.88 15.74 3.36
C ARG A 2 -9.39 14.43 3.95
N THR A 3 -9.07 13.47 3.10
CA THR A 3 -8.42 12.22 3.51
C THR A 3 -6.98 12.56 3.91
N HIS A 4 -6.63 12.40 5.18
CA HIS A 4 -5.25 12.60 5.64
C HIS A 4 -4.48 11.32 5.35
N LEU A 5 -3.69 11.33 4.27
CA LEU A 5 -2.81 10.21 3.94
C LEU A 5 -1.48 10.42 4.64
N PRO A 6 -0.91 9.39 5.29
CA PRO A 6 0.41 9.48 5.87
C PRO A 6 1.46 9.82 4.79
N PRO A 7 2.56 10.51 5.15
CA PRO A 7 3.58 10.88 4.17
C PRO A 7 4.26 9.65 3.56
N TRP A 8 4.05 9.39 2.28
CA TRP A 8 4.67 8.28 1.53
C TRP A 8 6.20 8.22 1.72
N GLN A 9 6.87 9.38 1.72
CA GLN A 9 8.31 9.45 1.92
C GLN A 9 8.75 8.93 3.29
N ALA A 10 7.96 9.18 4.34
CA ALA A 10 8.24 8.68 5.68
C ALA A 10 8.02 7.16 5.76
N LEU A 11 7.01 6.64 5.07
CA LEU A 11 6.80 5.20 4.93
C LEU A 11 8.00 4.55 4.21
N CYS A 12 8.43 5.11 3.08
CA CYS A 12 9.61 4.63 2.35
C CYS A 12 10.85 4.62 3.23
N GLN A 13 11.08 5.68 4.01
CA GLN A 13 12.22 5.76 4.93
C GLN A 13 12.18 4.67 6.00
N LYS A 14 11.01 4.42 6.63
CA LYS A 14 10.82 3.33 7.61
C LYS A 14 11.07 1.96 7.01
N ALA A 15 10.70 1.77 5.74
CA ALA A 15 10.84 0.52 5.01
C ALA A 15 12.19 0.39 4.28
N HIS A 16 13.07 1.39 4.38
CA HIS A 16 14.35 1.46 3.65
C HIS A 16 14.20 1.39 2.12
N LEU A 17 13.12 1.95 1.59
CA LEU A 17 12.81 1.99 0.16
C LEU A 17 13.17 3.33 -0.47
N GLN A 18 13.37 3.34 -1.79
CA GLN A 18 13.72 4.52 -2.57
C GLN A 18 12.70 4.78 -3.68
N ASP A 19 11.98 5.89 -3.57
CA ASP A 19 11.12 6.45 -4.63
C ASP A 19 11.46 7.94 -4.82
N PRO A 20 12.70 8.27 -5.23
CA PRO A 20 13.24 9.64 -5.19
C PRO A 20 12.45 10.62 -6.05
N ASP A 21 11.87 10.14 -7.14
CA ASP A 21 11.07 10.95 -8.08
C ASP A 21 9.56 10.87 -7.77
N GLY A 22 9.17 10.13 -6.72
CA GLY A 22 7.76 9.93 -6.34
C GLY A 22 6.93 9.19 -7.39
N ARG A 23 7.57 8.45 -8.30
CA ARG A 23 6.92 7.83 -9.45
C ARG A 23 5.98 6.70 -9.01
N ILE A 24 6.41 5.89 -8.04
CA ILE A 24 5.57 4.80 -7.53
C ILE A 24 4.38 5.37 -6.77
N HIS A 25 4.60 6.40 -5.95
CA HIS A 25 3.50 7.09 -5.28
C HIS A 25 2.49 7.69 -6.27
N ALA A 26 2.96 8.33 -7.34
CA ALA A 26 2.08 8.88 -8.37
C ALA A 26 1.25 7.78 -9.06
N GLN A 27 1.89 6.67 -9.45
CA GLN A 27 1.20 5.52 -10.05
C GLN A 27 0.14 4.94 -9.12
N LEU A 28 0.45 4.78 -7.83
CA LEU A 28 -0.52 4.34 -6.83
C LEU A 28 -1.73 5.28 -6.79
N ARG A 29 -1.50 6.58 -6.67
CA ARG A 29 -2.59 7.57 -6.62
C ARG A 29 -3.46 7.55 -7.88
N ASP A 30 -2.84 7.47 -9.04
CA ASP A 30 -3.52 7.46 -10.32
C ASP A 30 -4.38 6.20 -10.51
N ALA A 31 -3.90 5.04 -10.03
CA ALA A 31 -4.65 3.79 -10.09
C ALA A 31 -6.03 3.90 -9.42
N TYR A 32 -6.15 4.67 -8.34
CA TYR A 32 -7.38 4.85 -7.58
C TYR A 32 -8.32 5.96 -8.09
N VAL A 33 -7.98 6.65 -9.19
CA VAL A 33 -8.82 7.71 -9.75
C VAL A 33 -10.06 7.15 -10.45
N GLY A 34 -11.20 7.85 -10.33
CA GLY A 34 -12.43 7.52 -11.06
C GLY A 34 -13.22 6.32 -10.50
N ARG A 35 -12.81 5.76 -9.36
CA ARG A 35 -13.48 4.64 -8.68
C ARG A 35 -14.44 5.16 -7.61
N ALA A 36 -15.61 4.54 -7.47
CA ALA A 36 -16.64 4.98 -6.55
C ALA A 36 -16.37 4.61 -5.08
N TYR A 37 -15.88 3.38 -4.84
CA TYR A 37 -15.58 2.87 -3.50
C TYR A 37 -14.10 2.55 -3.30
N HIS A 38 -13.51 1.65 -4.11
CA HIS A 38 -12.08 1.31 -4.07
C HIS A 38 -11.21 2.44 -4.63
N SER A 39 -11.29 3.61 -3.99
CA SER A 39 -10.67 4.87 -4.39
C SER A 39 -9.62 5.29 -3.36
N ILE A 40 -9.00 6.46 -3.57
CA ILE A 40 -8.03 7.00 -2.61
C ILE A 40 -8.66 7.31 -1.23
N GLN A 41 -9.99 7.49 -1.18
CA GLN A 41 -10.71 7.64 0.08
C GLN A 41 -10.76 6.33 0.87
N HIS A 42 -10.92 5.19 0.20
CA HIS A 42 -10.84 3.85 0.81
C HIS A 42 -9.46 3.60 1.40
N ILE A 43 -8.39 3.89 0.64
CA ILE A 43 -7.01 3.77 1.14
C ILE A 43 -6.81 4.56 2.43
N GLY A 44 -7.23 5.83 2.46
CA GLY A 44 -7.10 6.61 3.69
C GLY A 44 -7.98 6.14 4.84
N ALA A 45 -9.12 5.51 4.57
CA ALA A 45 -9.92 4.88 5.62
C ALA A 45 -9.18 3.67 6.22
N CYS A 46 -8.61 2.79 5.40
CA CYS A 46 -7.80 1.66 5.86
C CYS A 46 -6.59 2.10 6.69
N LEU A 47 -5.89 3.14 6.24
CA LEU A 47 -4.74 3.69 6.96
C LEU A 47 -5.15 4.32 8.31
N ALA A 48 -6.29 5.02 8.36
CA ALA A 48 -6.82 5.54 9.62
C ALA A 48 -7.19 4.43 10.62
N TRP A 49 -7.68 3.28 10.12
CA TRP A 49 -7.91 2.11 10.98
C TRP A 49 -6.60 1.52 11.51
N LEU A 50 -5.55 1.44 10.68
CA LEU A 50 -4.23 0.98 11.12
C LEU A 50 -3.67 1.88 12.24
N ASP A 51 -3.79 3.21 12.08
CA ASP A 51 -3.40 4.17 13.10
C ASP A 51 -4.20 3.99 14.40
N ALA A 52 -5.53 3.82 14.31
CA ALA A 52 -6.38 3.60 15.47
C ALA A 52 -6.02 2.32 16.25
N VAL A 53 -5.64 1.24 15.55
CA VAL A 53 -5.16 0.00 16.21
C VAL A 53 -3.84 0.26 16.93
N ALA A 54 -2.91 1.00 16.32
CA ALA A 54 -1.65 1.36 16.97
C ALA A 54 -1.87 2.23 18.22
N GLU A 55 -2.79 3.19 18.15
CA GLU A 55 -3.18 4.05 19.28
C GLU A 55 -3.85 3.29 20.43
N SER A 56 -4.50 2.16 20.14
CA SER A 56 -5.11 1.29 21.17
C SER A 56 -4.09 0.54 22.04
N GLY A 57 -2.79 0.68 21.75
CA GLY A 57 -1.70 0.01 22.46
C GLY A 57 -1.39 -1.40 21.95
N VAL A 58 -2.04 -1.83 20.86
CA VAL A 58 -1.72 -3.08 20.18
C VAL A 58 -0.46 -2.87 19.35
N ALA A 59 0.62 -3.57 19.69
CA ALA A 59 1.83 -3.57 18.90
C ALA A 59 1.58 -4.32 17.58
N ILE A 60 1.91 -3.68 16.46
CA ILE A 60 1.90 -4.28 15.12
C ILE A 60 3.34 -4.38 14.62
N PRO A 61 4.04 -5.50 14.90
CA PRO A 61 5.38 -5.70 14.38
C PRO A 61 5.39 -5.57 12.85
N GLY A 62 6.26 -4.71 12.32
CA GLY A 62 6.33 -4.48 10.89
C GLY A 62 5.11 -3.73 10.33
N ALA A 63 4.49 -2.83 11.09
CA ALA A 63 3.37 -1.99 10.63
C ALA A 63 3.60 -1.31 9.27
N TYR A 64 4.84 -0.95 8.92
CA TYR A 64 5.16 -0.40 7.60
C TYR A 64 4.89 -1.38 6.45
N ALA A 65 5.03 -2.70 6.66
CA ALA A 65 4.68 -3.70 5.65
C ALA A 65 3.16 -3.78 5.47
N VAL A 66 2.38 -3.62 6.55
CA VAL A 66 0.92 -3.53 6.47
C VAL A 66 0.51 -2.24 5.75
N GLU A 67 1.12 -1.11 6.08
CA GLU A 67 0.88 0.18 5.43
C GLU A 67 1.17 0.11 3.91
N LEU A 68 2.28 -0.52 3.52
CA LEU A 68 2.60 -0.79 2.11
C LEU A 68 1.54 -1.69 1.47
N ALA A 69 1.16 -2.81 2.09
CA ALA A 69 0.13 -3.70 1.56
C ALA A 69 -1.19 -2.96 1.32
N LEU A 70 -1.61 -2.11 2.27
CA LEU A 70 -2.82 -1.29 2.12
C LEU A 70 -2.75 -0.36 0.91
N TRP A 71 -1.60 0.23 0.59
CA TRP A 71 -1.46 1.04 -0.63
C TRP A 71 -1.65 0.24 -1.91
N PHE A 72 -1.19 -1.01 -1.95
CA PHE A 72 -1.18 -1.83 -3.15
C PHE A 72 -2.40 -2.77 -3.30
N HIS A 73 -3.13 -3.10 -2.24
CA HIS A 73 -4.08 -4.24 -2.26
C HIS A 73 -5.14 -4.17 -3.37
N ASP A 74 -5.63 -2.97 -3.67
CA ASP A 74 -6.64 -2.72 -4.70
C ASP A 74 -6.06 -1.98 -5.92
N ILE A 75 -4.74 -2.03 -6.16
CA ILE A 75 -4.15 -1.28 -7.29
C ILE A 75 -4.74 -1.77 -8.62
N VAL A 76 -4.99 -3.07 -8.76
CA VAL A 76 -5.78 -3.65 -9.85
C VAL A 76 -7.24 -3.69 -9.45
N TYR A 77 -8.13 -3.25 -10.35
CA TYR A 77 -9.55 -3.25 -10.11
C TYR A 77 -10.32 -3.56 -11.40
N ASP A 78 -10.72 -4.83 -11.53
CA ASP A 78 -11.72 -5.29 -12.48
C ASP A 78 -12.80 -6.08 -11.73
N SER A 79 -14.03 -5.58 -11.70
CA SER A 79 -15.14 -6.22 -10.98
C SER A 79 -15.60 -7.55 -11.58
N ARG A 80 -15.05 -7.96 -12.73
CA ARG A 80 -15.34 -9.24 -13.39
C ARG A 80 -14.20 -10.25 -13.28
N ALA A 81 -13.03 -9.82 -12.83
CA ALA A 81 -11.87 -10.68 -12.66
C ALA A 81 -11.86 -11.28 -11.25
N ALA A 82 -11.29 -12.48 -11.12
CA ALA A 82 -11.17 -13.19 -9.84
C ALA A 82 -9.76 -13.11 -9.26
N ASP A 83 -8.81 -12.54 -10.00
CA ASP A 83 -7.37 -12.55 -9.74
C ASP A 83 -6.81 -11.14 -9.48
N ASN A 84 -7.66 -10.18 -9.09
CA ASN A 84 -7.23 -8.81 -8.81
C ASN A 84 -6.21 -8.76 -7.67
N GLU A 85 -6.42 -9.55 -6.61
CA GLU A 85 -5.53 -9.59 -5.45
C GLU A 85 -4.16 -10.18 -5.82
N GLU A 86 -4.14 -11.27 -6.60
CA GLU A 86 -2.90 -11.86 -7.11
C GLU A 86 -2.12 -10.90 -8.01
N GLN A 87 -2.81 -10.20 -8.92
CA GLN A 87 -2.18 -9.20 -9.78
C GLN A 87 -1.67 -8.00 -8.97
N SER A 88 -2.44 -7.51 -8.00
CA SER A 88 -2.03 -6.44 -7.08
C SER A 88 -0.80 -6.84 -6.27
N ALA A 89 -0.75 -8.09 -5.77
CA ALA A 89 0.39 -8.63 -5.04
C ALA A 89 1.66 -8.72 -5.90
N GLU A 90 1.53 -9.12 -7.17
CA GLU A 90 2.66 -9.17 -8.10
C GLU A 90 3.19 -7.78 -8.48
N ILE A 91 2.27 -6.81 -8.67
CA ILE A 91 2.65 -5.41 -8.87
C ILE A 91 3.38 -4.86 -7.65
N ALA A 92 2.89 -5.16 -6.43
CA ALA A 92 3.54 -4.74 -5.19
C ALA A 92 4.96 -5.31 -5.09
N ARG A 93 5.12 -6.62 -5.32
CA ARG A 93 6.42 -7.30 -5.35
C ARG A 93 7.38 -6.60 -6.31
N SER A 94 6.97 -6.44 -7.56
CA SER A 94 7.79 -5.83 -8.61
C SER A 94 8.17 -4.38 -8.29
N ALA A 95 7.21 -3.57 -7.82
CA ALA A 95 7.45 -2.17 -7.46
C ALA A 95 8.40 -2.03 -6.27
N LEU A 96 8.22 -2.84 -5.21
CA LEU A 96 9.07 -2.77 -4.02
C LEU A 96 10.49 -3.25 -4.30
N LEU A 97 10.68 -4.27 -5.13
CA LEU A 97 12.01 -4.69 -5.59
C LEU A 97 12.68 -3.58 -6.41
N ALA A 98 11.93 -2.91 -7.30
CA ALA A 98 12.44 -1.78 -8.08
C ALA A 98 12.82 -0.58 -7.21
N MET A 99 12.16 -0.40 -6.07
CA MET A 99 12.48 0.60 -5.04
C MET A 99 13.67 0.19 -4.14
N GLY A 100 14.34 -0.94 -4.42
CA GLY A 100 15.48 -1.43 -3.65
C GLY A 100 15.11 -2.17 -2.36
N GLY A 101 13.85 -2.58 -2.21
CA GLY A 101 13.37 -3.33 -1.05
C GLY A 101 13.98 -4.73 -0.97
N PRO A 102 14.25 -5.24 0.24
CA PRO A 102 14.72 -6.62 0.43
C PRO A 102 13.62 -7.62 0.09
N VAL A 103 14.00 -8.79 -0.43
CA VAL A 103 13.07 -9.85 -0.87
C VAL A 103 12.12 -10.24 0.26
N GLU A 104 12.60 -10.28 1.50
CA GLU A 104 11.79 -10.66 2.67
C GLU A 104 10.63 -9.67 2.90
N LEU A 105 10.86 -8.37 2.70
CA LEU A 105 9.81 -7.37 2.78
C LEU A 105 8.84 -7.50 1.60
N THR A 106 9.35 -7.72 0.38
CA THR A 106 8.49 -7.80 -0.81
C THR A 106 7.57 -9.01 -0.78
N GLU A 107 8.09 -10.17 -0.35
CA GLU A 107 7.27 -11.36 -0.09
C GLU A 107 6.24 -11.11 1.00
N ARG A 108 6.65 -10.46 2.09
CA ARG A 108 5.75 -10.17 3.20
C ARG A 108 4.59 -9.28 2.74
N VAL A 109 4.86 -8.21 1.98
CA VAL A 109 3.80 -7.32 1.47
C VAL A 109 2.89 -8.07 0.51
N ALA A 110 3.44 -8.84 -0.45
CA ALA A 110 2.63 -9.65 -1.36
C ALA A 110 1.72 -10.62 -0.59
N SER A 111 2.24 -11.28 0.46
CA SER A 111 1.46 -12.21 1.29
C SER A 111 0.38 -11.54 2.15
N LEU A 112 0.46 -10.22 2.37
CA LEU A 112 -0.57 -9.47 3.11
C LEU A 112 -1.69 -8.97 2.20
N ILE A 113 -1.51 -9.04 0.88
CA ILE A 113 -2.52 -8.67 -0.13
C ILE A 113 -3.40 -9.86 -0.49
N LEU A 114 -2.86 -11.08 -0.41
CA LEU A 114 -3.56 -12.36 -0.58
C LEU A 114 -4.27 -12.79 0.71
#